data_AF-X0ZZC1-F1
#
_entry.id   AF-X0ZZC1-F1
#
_cell.length_a   1.000
_cell.length_b   1.000
_cell.length_c   1.000
_cell.angle_alpha   90.00
_cell.angle_beta   90.00
_cell.angle_gamma   90.00
#
_symmetry.space_group_name_H-M   'P 1'
#
loop_
_entity.id
_entity.type
_entity.pdbx_description
1 polymer ?
#
loop_
_entity_poly.entity_id
_entity_poly.type
_entity_poly.pdbx_seq_one_letter_code
_entity_poly.pdbx_strand_id
1 'polypeptide(L)'
;MIKKELTPVDLSNVTIDDSFWTPRMKINRERTVPYEYKTYQETGQIDSLKLDWEPPTVLEPRHFWYGGVYQWIEAVSYSLTKHPDAQLDSLIKGLVKLIVKRQEPDGYMPPSYKDAGSEKHLRTSLNSIRGG
;
A
#
# COMPACT_ATOMS: atom_id res chain seq x y z
N MET A 1 -10.16 -21.96 -37.40
CA MET A 1 -10.75 -21.70 -36.06
C MET A 1 -10.57 -20.22 -35.74
N ILE A 2 -11.66 -19.48 -35.55
CA ILE A 2 -11.58 -18.10 -35.05
C ILE A 2 -11.43 -18.20 -33.53
N LYS A 3 -10.29 -17.77 -32.98
CA LYS A 3 -10.11 -17.60 -31.53
C LYS A 3 -10.96 -16.41 -31.11
N LYS A 4 -11.99 -16.64 -30.31
CA LYS A 4 -12.75 -15.56 -29.67
C LYS A 4 -11.93 -15.05 -28.49
N GLU A 5 -11.48 -13.80 -28.55
CA GLU A 5 -10.84 -13.18 -27.40
C GLU A 5 -11.89 -12.89 -26.33
N LEU A 6 -11.58 -13.27 -25.08
CA LEU A 6 -12.43 -13.00 -23.93
C LEU A 6 -11.95 -11.72 -23.26
N THR A 7 -12.88 -10.81 -22.99
CA THR A 7 -12.63 -9.57 -22.24
C THR A 7 -13.15 -9.71 -20.81
N PRO A 8 -12.37 -9.35 -19.78
CA PRO A 8 -12.86 -9.28 -18.41
C PRO A 8 -14.06 -8.34 -18.30
N VAL A 9 -15.03 -8.69 -17.45
CA VAL A 9 -16.13 -7.78 -17.09
C VAL A 9 -15.62 -6.82 -16.03
N ASP A 10 -15.93 -5.53 -16.19
CA ASP A 10 -15.59 -4.53 -15.18
C ASP A 10 -16.24 -4.86 -13.83
N LEU A 11 -15.46 -4.76 -12.75
CA LEU A 11 -15.94 -5.00 -11.39
C LEU A 11 -17.13 -4.11 -11.02
N SER A 12 -17.19 -2.87 -11.52
CA SER A 12 -18.31 -1.94 -11.31
C SER A 12 -19.62 -2.47 -11.86
N ASN A 13 -19.57 -3.41 -12.82
CA ASN A 13 -20.73 -4.00 -13.47
C ASN A 13 -21.14 -5.36 -12.87
N VAL A 14 -20.42 -5.86 -11.86
CA VAL A 14 -20.72 -7.15 -11.20
C VAL A 14 -21.33 -6.92 -9.83
N THR A 15 -22.48 -7.54 -9.55
CA THR A 15 -23.07 -7.59 -8.20
C THR A 15 -23.13 -9.04 -7.76
N ILE A 16 -22.55 -9.34 -6.60
CA ILE A 16 -22.61 -10.66 -5.99
C ILE A 16 -23.65 -10.59 -4.88
N ASP A 17 -24.73 -11.36 -5.04
CA ASP A 17 -25.83 -11.45 -4.08
C ASP A 17 -26.19 -12.92 -3.86
N ASP A 18 -25.41 -13.59 -3.03
CA ASP A 18 -25.63 -14.99 -2.66
C ASP A 18 -25.39 -15.23 -1.16
N SER A 19 -25.67 -16.44 -0.70
CA SER A 19 -25.53 -16.82 0.71
C SER A 19 -24.09 -17.11 1.15
N PHE A 20 -23.13 -17.18 0.22
CA PHE A 20 -21.76 -17.58 0.47
C PHE A 20 -20.77 -16.40 0.43
N TRP A 21 -20.72 -15.65 -0.66
CA TRP A 21 -19.78 -14.56 -0.88
C TRP A 21 -20.23 -13.24 -0.26
N THR A 22 -21.51 -12.89 -0.36
CA THR A 22 -22.05 -11.66 0.23
C THR A 22 -21.67 -11.48 1.70
N PRO A 23 -21.86 -12.47 2.60
CA PRO A 23 -21.46 -12.31 4.00
C PRO A 23 -19.95 -12.18 4.18
N ARG A 24 -19.12 -12.81 3.35
CA ARG A 24 -17.65 -12.71 3.42
C ARG A 24 -17.15 -11.34 3.00
N MET A 25 -17.69 -10.78 1.91
CA MET A 25 -17.38 -9.42 1.46
C MET A 25 -17.78 -8.40 2.52
N LYS A 26 -18.94 -8.59 3.16
CA LYS A 26 -19.39 -7.76 4.29
C LYS A 26 -18.43 -7.82 5.47
N ILE A 27 -18.01 -9.02 5.90
CA ILE A 27 -17.02 -9.19 6.98
C ILE A 27 -15.69 -8.53 6.61
N ASN A 28 -15.23 -8.72 5.36
CA ASN A 28 -13.98 -8.12 4.90
C ASN A 28 -13.99 -6.60 5.05
N ARG A 29 -15.07 -5.95 4.58
CA ARG A 29 -15.25 -4.49 4.69
C ARG A 29 -15.40 -4.02 6.15
N GLU A 30 -16.23 -4.69 6.94
CA GLU A 30 -16.65 -4.18 8.26
C GLU A 30 -15.73 -4.60 9.40
N ARG A 31 -14.91 -5.64 9.21
CA ARG A 31 -14.08 -6.23 10.27
C ARG A 31 -12.62 -6.40 9.86
N THR A 32 -12.35 -7.08 8.75
CA THR A 32 -10.97 -7.41 8.35
C THR A 32 -10.17 -6.15 8.01
N VAL A 33 -10.67 -5.32 7.09
CA VAL A 33 -10.01 -4.08 6.65
C VAL A 33 -9.75 -3.13 7.83
N PRO A 34 -10.72 -2.81 8.71
CA PRO A 34 -10.44 -1.97 9.88
C PRO A 34 -9.43 -2.59 10.86
N TYR A 35 -9.49 -3.91 11.06
CA TYR A 35 -8.57 -4.61 11.95
C TYR A 35 -7.14 -4.57 11.41
N GLU A 36 -6.94 -4.85 10.12
CA GLU A 36 -5.64 -4.78 9.46
C GLU A 36 -5.03 -3.38 9.57
N TYR A 37 -5.82 -2.33 9.34
CA TYR A 37 -5.34 -0.96 9.48
C TYR A 37 -4.84 -0.69 10.90
N LYS A 38 -5.62 -1.09 11.92
CA LYS A 38 -5.24 -0.95 13.32
C LYS A 38 -3.96 -1.72 13.63
N THR A 39 -3.85 -2.98 13.19
CA THR A 39 -2.62 -3.77 13.35
C THR A 39 -1.43 -3.07 12.69
N TYR A 40 -1.60 -2.51 11.49
CA TYR A 40 -0.52 -1.80 10.79
C TYR A 40 -0.08 -0.50 11.47
N GLN A 41 -0.99 0.15 12.20
CA GLN A 41 -0.61 1.24 13.11
C GLN A 41 0.21 0.70 14.29
N GLU A 42 -0.30 -0.32 14.98
CA GLU A 42 0.32 -0.87 16.19
C GLU A 42 1.68 -1.51 15.95
N THR A 43 1.88 -2.17 14.80
CA THR A 43 3.14 -2.81 14.45
C THR A 43 4.05 -1.93 13.58
N GLY A 44 3.68 -0.66 13.37
CA GLY A 44 4.53 0.37 12.77
C GLY A 44 4.66 0.32 11.24
N GLN A 45 3.84 -0.44 10.52
CA GLN A 45 3.84 -0.49 9.05
C GLN A 45 3.48 0.86 8.45
N ILE A 46 2.46 1.52 9.00
CA ILE A 46 2.08 2.86 8.55
C ILE A 46 3.17 3.87 8.91
N ASP A 47 3.71 3.77 10.13
CA ASP A 47 4.76 4.69 10.57
C ASP A 47 6.05 4.54 9.77
N SER A 48 6.36 3.35 9.24
CA SER A 48 7.52 3.14 8.37
C SER A 48 7.49 3.90 7.04
N LEU A 49 6.33 4.47 6.65
CA LEU A 49 6.25 5.39 5.53
C LEU A 49 6.79 6.79 5.88
N LYS A 50 6.93 7.13 7.16
CA LYS A 50 7.50 8.41 7.59
C LYS A 50 9.02 8.37 7.44
N LEU A 51 9.60 9.51 7.05
CA LEU A 51 11.04 9.64 6.81
C LEU A 51 11.87 9.70 8.10
N ASP A 52 11.25 10.00 9.23
CA ASP A 52 11.85 10.09 10.55
C ASP A 52 11.60 8.84 11.41
N TRP A 53 11.09 7.77 10.81
CA TRP A 53 10.77 6.54 11.53
C TRP A 53 11.98 5.62 11.67
N GLU A 54 12.23 5.19 12.90
CA GLU A 54 13.20 4.16 13.24
C GLU A 54 12.47 2.87 13.66
N PRO A 55 12.94 1.70 13.21
CA PRO A 55 12.33 0.44 13.60
C PRO A 55 12.49 0.21 15.12
N PRO A 56 11.48 -0.36 15.80
CA PRO A 56 11.61 -0.73 17.20
C PRO A 56 12.80 -1.66 17.41
N THR A 57 13.59 -1.42 18.45
CA THR A 57 14.82 -2.19 18.77
C THR A 57 14.59 -3.68 19.00
N VAL A 58 13.35 -4.08 19.29
CA VAL A 58 12.95 -5.46 19.60
C VAL A 58 12.48 -6.22 18.35
N LEU A 59 12.23 -5.54 17.24
CA LEU A 59 11.76 -6.17 16.02
C LEU A 59 12.89 -6.24 14.99
N GLU A 60 13.24 -7.45 14.56
CA GLU A 60 14.14 -7.67 13.41
C GLU A 60 13.66 -6.83 12.22
N PRO A 61 14.53 -6.03 11.57
CA PRO A 61 14.13 -5.21 10.44
C PRO A 61 13.63 -6.11 9.30
N ARG A 62 12.34 -6.03 8.98
CA ARG A 62 11.80 -6.70 7.78
C ARG A 62 12.07 -5.82 6.57
N HIS A 63 12.65 -6.42 5.54
CA HIS A 63 12.65 -5.83 4.20
C HIS A 63 11.19 -5.60 3.77
N PHE A 64 10.86 -4.40 3.27
CA PHE A 64 9.51 -3.99 2.82
C PHE A 64 8.45 -3.81 3.92
N TRP A 65 8.81 -3.15 5.02
CA TRP A 65 7.92 -2.93 6.17
C TRP A 65 6.55 -2.30 5.81
N TYR A 66 6.52 -1.40 4.82
CA TYR A 66 5.28 -0.74 4.37
C TYR A 66 4.50 -1.52 3.31
N GLY A 67 4.95 -2.70 2.86
CA GLY A 67 4.33 -3.44 1.75
C GLY A 67 2.85 -3.76 1.97
N GLY A 68 2.47 -4.12 3.20
CA GLY A 68 1.06 -4.38 3.56
C GLY A 68 0.15 -3.16 3.39
N VAL A 69 0.70 -1.94 3.49
CA VAL A 69 -0.09 -0.70 3.33
C VAL A 69 -0.64 -0.57 1.91
N TYR A 70 0.11 -0.97 0.87
CA TYR A 70 -0.38 -0.92 -0.51
C TYR A 70 -1.50 -1.92 -0.76
N GLN A 71 -1.35 -3.15 -0.25
CA GLN A 71 -2.38 -4.18 -0.38
C GLN A 71 -3.67 -3.76 0.34
N TRP A 72 -3.53 -3.09 1.47
CA TRP A 72 -4.67 -2.53 2.19
C TRP A 72 -5.37 -1.42 1.40
N ILE A 73 -4.61 -0.48 0.81
CA ILE A 73 -5.18 0.56 -0.07
C ILE A 73 -5.93 -0.08 -1.24
N GLU A 74 -5.38 -1.11 -1.87
CA GLU A 74 -6.02 -1.85 -2.95
C GLU A 74 -7.34 -2.51 -2.49
N ALA A 75 -7.31 -3.26 -1.38
CA ALA A 75 -8.48 -3.94 -0.84
C ALA A 75 -9.61 -2.95 -0.49
N VAL A 76 -9.27 -1.82 0.13
CA VAL A 76 -10.25 -0.77 0.44
C VAL A 76 -10.78 -0.12 -0.83
N SER A 77 -9.93 0.13 -1.83
CA SER A 77 -10.34 0.71 -3.11
C SER A 77 -11.38 -0.16 -3.82
N TYR A 78 -11.19 -1.49 -3.84
CA TYR A 78 -12.20 -2.41 -4.39
C TYR A 78 -13.52 -2.36 -3.61
N SER A 79 -13.46 -2.27 -2.28
CA SER A 79 -14.65 -2.14 -1.44
C SER A 79 -15.42 -0.84 -1.75
N LEU A 80 -14.70 0.28 -1.88
CA LEU A 80 -15.28 1.61 -2.13
C LEU A 80 -16.01 1.72 -3.49
N THR A 81 -15.60 0.94 -4.50
CA THR A 81 -16.27 0.88 -5.81
C THR A 81 -17.76 0.50 -5.69
N LYS A 82 -18.12 -0.33 -4.71
CA LYS A 82 -19.50 -0.79 -4.49
C LYS A 82 -20.13 -0.23 -3.23
N HIS A 83 -19.31 0.11 -2.24
CA HIS A 83 -19.75 0.56 -0.93
C HIS A 83 -18.94 1.79 -0.50
N PRO A 84 -19.36 2.99 -0.93
CA PRO A 84 -18.72 4.23 -0.51
C PRO A 84 -18.69 4.36 1.01
N ASP A 85 -17.51 4.65 1.55
CA ASP A 85 -17.26 4.84 2.98
C ASP A 85 -16.27 6.01 3.14
N ALA A 86 -16.76 7.13 3.68
CA ALA A 86 -15.99 8.35 3.80
C ALA A 86 -14.83 8.23 4.80
N GLN A 87 -14.94 7.36 5.80
CA GLN A 87 -13.87 7.14 6.77
C GLN A 87 -12.73 6.39 6.11
N LEU A 88 -13.03 5.29 5.42
CA LEU A 88 -12.04 4.50 4.70
C LEU A 88 -11.35 5.31 3.58
N ASP A 89 -12.11 6.12 2.83
CA ASP A 89 -11.56 7.04 1.82
C ASP A 89 -10.58 8.06 2.45
N SER A 90 -10.92 8.62 3.62
CA SER A 90 -10.03 9.53 4.33
C SER A 90 -8.75 8.83 4.81
N LEU A 91 -8.81 7.57 5.21
CA LEU A 91 -7.63 6.79 5.60
C LEU A 91 -6.71 6.55 4.40
N ILE A 92 -7.26 6.14 3.24
CA ILE A 92 -6.48 6.03 1.99
C ILE A 92 -5.78 7.36 1.67
N LYS A 93 -6.51 8.48 1.70
CA LYS A 93 -5.94 9.81 1.43
C LYS A 93 -4.80 10.15 2.38
N GLY A 94 -4.89 9.77 3.65
CA GLY A 94 -3.82 9.92 4.62
C GLY A 94 -2.58 9.12 4.25
N LEU A 95 -2.75 7.84 3.89
CA LEU A 95 -1.66 6.96 3.48
C LEU A 95 -0.99 7.43 2.18
N VAL A 96 -1.78 7.84 1.18
CA VAL A 96 -1.26 8.37 -0.09
C VAL A 96 -0.39 9.60 0.15
N LYS A 97 -0.78 10.50 1.06
CA LYS A 97 0.06 11.65 1.42
C LYS A 97 1.42 11.24 2.01
N LEU A 98 1.46 10.18 2.84
CA LEU A 98 2.71 9.66 3.38
C LEU A 98 3.59 9.04 2.28
N ILE A 99 2.98 8.26 1.37
CA ILE A 99 3.67 7.65 0.22
C ILE A 99 4.29 8.74 -0.66
N VAL A 100 3.52 9.75 -1.05
CA VAL A 100 4.00 10.87 -1.89
C VAL A 100 5.12 11.65 -1.19
N LYS A 101 5.01 11.90 0.12
CA LYS A 101 6.06 12.59 0.88
C LYS A 101 7.37 11.79 0.95
N ARG A 102 7.28 10.47 0.93
CA ARG A 102 8.44 9.56 0.99
C ARG A 102 9.11 9.37 -0.37
N GLN A 103 8.37 9.53 -1.47
CA GLN A 103 8.89 9.36 -2.82
C GLN A 103 9.96 10.43 -3.14
N GLU A 104 11.06 10.01 -3.76
CA GLU A 104 12.11 10.90 -4.26
C GLU A 104 11.66 11.63 -5.54
N PRO A 105 12.29 12.77 -5.90
CA PRO A 105 11.90 13.55 -7.09
C PRO A 105 11.99 12.79 -8.42
N ASP A 106 12.82 11.75 -8.51
CA ASP A 106 12.95 10.87 -9.68
C ASP A 106 11.88 9.75 -9.70
N GLY A 107 11.01 9.72 -8.70
CA GLY A 107 9.97 8.71 -8.52
C GLY A 107 10.41 7.49 -7.70
N TYR A 108 11.69 7.41 -7.29
CA TYR A 108 12.20 6.29 -6.51
C TYR A 108 11.59 6.25 -5.11
N MET A 109 11.34 5.04 -4.60
CA MET A 109 10.83 4.83 -3.25
C MET A 109 11.60 3.69 -2.58
N PRO A 110 12.52 4.01 -1.64
CA PRO A 110 13.44 3.02 -1.10
C PRO A 110 12.71 2.01 -0.19
N PRO A 111 13.03 0.71 -0.33
CA PRO A 111 12.33 -0.42 0.31
C PRO A 111 12.36 -0.38 1.84
N SER A 112 13.32 0.34 2.41
CA SER A 112 13.36 0.69 3.82
C SER A 112 13.94 2.09 4.02
N TYR A 113 13.77 2.67 5.21
CA TYR A 113 14.42 3.93 5.56
C TYR A 113 15.96 3.81 5.53
N LYS A 114 16.51 2.67 5.99
CA LYS A 114 17.96 2.42 6.00
C LYS A 114 18.55 2.44 4.59
N ASP A 115 17.80 1.95 3.60
CA ASP A 115 18.22 1.93 2.20
C ASP A 115 18.17 3.32 1.55
N ALA A 116 17.29 4.21 2.02
CA ALA A 116 17.21 5.59 1.53
C ALA A 116 18.53 6.35 1.77
N GLY A 117 19.13 6.20 2.95
CA GLY A 117 20.37 6.89 3.31
C GLY A 117 21.62 6.30 2.66
N SER A 118 21.69 4.96 2.55
CA SER A 118 22.83 4.25 1.96
C SER A 118 22.85 4.39 0.44
N GLU A 119 21.70 4.32 -0.22
CA GLU A 119 21.63 4.38 -1.68
C GLU A 119 21.79 5.81 -2.21
N LYS A 120 21.35 6.83 -1.46
CA LYS A 120 21.65 8.24 -1.77
C LYS A 120 23.16 8.51 -1.79
N HIS A 121 23.92 7.88 -0.89
CA HIS A 121 25.40 7.95 -0.90
C HIS A 121 26.01 7.25 -2.12
N LEU A 122 25.46 6.09 -2.53
CA LEU A 122 25.93 5.36 -3.71
C LEU A 122 25.61 6.12 -5.01
N ARG A 123 24.40 6.68 -5.14
CA ARG A 123 23.97 7.47 -6.31
C ARG A 123 24.77 8.76 -6.47
N THR A 124 25.05 9.45 -5.36
CA THR A 124 25.92 10.65 -5.37
C THR A 124 27.34 10.29 -5.85
N SER A 125 27.88 9.16 -5.37
CA SER A 125 29.19 8.66 -5.78
C SER A 125 29.24 8.19 -7.24
N LEU A 126 28.17 7.61 -7.76
CA LEU A 126 28.11 7.17 -9.17
C LEU A 126 27.94 8.34 -10.14
N ASN A 127 27.20 9.37 -9.76
CA ASN A 127 27.02 10.57 -10.57
C ASN A 127 28.30 11.42 -10.65
N SER A 128 29.15 11.42 -9.60
CA SER A 128 30.46 12.09 -9.66
C SER A 128 31.47 11.36 -10.55
N ILE A 129 31.34 10.03 -10.71
CA ILE A 129 32.21 9.22 -11.59
C ILE A 129 31.82 9.36 -13.07
N ARG A 130 30.55 9.67 -13.39
CA ARG A 130 30.07 9.85 -14.77
C ARG A 130 30.23 11.29 -15.31
N GLY A 131 30.70 12.22 -14.48
CA GLY A 131 30.87 13.64 -14.83
C GLY A 131 32.33 14.10 -14.97
N GLY A 132 33.28 13.18 -15.16
CA GLY A 132 34.71 13.47 -15.35
C GLY A 132 35.22 13.01 -16.70
#